data_AF-A0A962X8U9-F1
#
_entry.id   AF-A0A962X8U9-F1
#
_cell.length_a   1.000
_cell.length_b   1.000
_cell.length_c   1.000
_cell.angle_alpha   90.00
_cell.angle_beta   90.00
_cell.angle_gamma   90.00
#
_symmetry.space_group_name_H-M   'P 1'
#
loop_
_entity.id
_entity.type
_entity.pdbx_description
1 polymer ?
#
loop_
_entity_poly.entity_id
_entity_poly.type
_entity_poly.pdbx_seq_one_letter_code
_entity_poly.pdbx_strand_id
1 'polypeptide(L)'
;LARCPVQAIALRYPHRDGVHPAVPFVGDASLLPHLWRLLGERRIEVTLRFCEPLSALGRTRNELAEHARAQIDGVLSGAGTARPSASTALVGQA
;
A
#
# COMPACT_ATOMS: atom_id res chain seq x y z
N LEU A 1 -4.85 -16.58 -16.65
CA LEU A 1 -4.87 -15.28 -15.93
C LEU A 1 -6.14 -14.56 -16.32
N ALA A 2 -6.80 -13.88 -15.38
CA ALA A 2 -7.85 -12.93 -15.74
C ALA A 2 -7.22 -11.87 -16.66
N ARG A 3 -7.83 -11.56 -17.81
CA ARG A 3 -7.31 -10.61 -18.81
C ARG A 3 -7.56 -9.15 -18.40
N CYS A 4 -7.54 -8.87 -17.11
CA CYS A 4 -7.74 -7.54 -16.55
C CYS A 4 -6.39 -6.89 -16.23
N PRO A 5 -6.32 -5.55 -16.26
CA PRO A 5 -5.14 -4.85 -15.79
C PRO A 5 -4.91 -5.10 -14.29
N VAL A 6 -3.64 -5.16 -13.89
CA VAL A 6 -3.19 -5.33 -12.51
C VAL A 6 -2.70 -3.98 -12.00
N GLN A 7 -3.33 -3.43 -10.96
CA GLN A 7 -2.88 -2.19 -10.34
C GLN A 7 -2.10 -2.47 -9.06
N ALA A 8 -0.82 -2.12 -9.04
CA ALA A 8 -0.01 -2.22 -7.83
C ALA A 8 -0.34 -1.06 -6.88
N ILE A 9 -0.39 -1.34 -5.58
CA ILE A 9 -0.66 -0.34 -4.54
C ILE A 9 0.45 -0.45 -3.49
N ALA A 10 1.20 0.63 -3.28
CA ALA A 10 2.15 0.72 -2.19
C ALA A 10 1.44 1.25 -0.94
N LEU A 11 1.54 0.48 0.14
CA LEU A 11 0.90 0.72 1.43
C LEU A 11 1.97 1.02 2.48
N ARG A 12 1.79 2.11 3.23
CA ARG A 12 2.69 2.48 4.34
C ARG A 12 1.89 2.86 5.57
N TYR A 13 2.42 2.46 6.73
CA TYR A 13 1.92 2.85 8.04
C TYR A 13 2.95 3.76 8.70
N PRO A 14 2.91 5.07 8.46
CA PRO A 14 3.89 5.99 9.02
C PRO A 14 3.78 6.04 10.55
N HIS A 15 4.94 6.12 11.20
CA HIS A 15 5.09 6.35 12.63
C HIS A 15 6.29 7.26 12.86
N ARG A 16 6.37 7.92 14.02
CA ARG A 16 7.47 8.83 14.36
C ARG A 16 8.85 8.17 14.20
N ASP A 17 8.94 6.88 14.51
CA ASP A 17 10.18 6.09 14.51
C ASP A 17 10.28 5.18 13.27
N GLY A 18 9.49 5.46 12.21
CA GLY A 18 9.50 4.71 10.96
C GLY A 18 8.16 4.06 10.63
N VAL A 19 8.08 2.73 10.70
CA VAL A 19 6.83 1.98 10.42
C VAL A 19 6.09 1.73 11.73
N HIS A 20 4.76 1.89 11.70
CA HIS A 20 3.92 1.64 12.86
C HIS A 20 4.09 0.20 13.37
N PRO A 21 4.44 -0.03 14.65
CA PRO A 21 4.78 -1.37 15.12
C PRO A 21 3.57 -2.29 15.34
N ALA A 22 2.38 -1.73 15.61
CA ALA A 22 1.16 -2.49 15.90
C ALA A 22 0.22 -2.74 14.71
N VAL A 23 0.36 -1.98 13.62
CA VAL A 23 -0.64 -1.99 12.53
C VAL A 23 -0.36 -3.06 11.46
N PRO A 24 0.87 -3.23 10.95
CA PRO A 24 1.16 -4.25 9.96
C PRO A 24 0.84 -5.65 10.47
N PHE A 25 0.05 -6.41 9.70
CA PHE A 25 -0.18 -7.84 9.90
C PHE A 25 0.71 -8.60 8.92
N VAL A 26 1.90 -8.99 9.37
CA VAL A 26 2.95 -9.60 8.53
C VAL A 26 3.63 -10.76 9.24
N GLY A 27 4.19 -11.69 8.47
CA GLY A 27 4.86 -12.89 9.00
C GLY A 27 3.87 -13.81 9.72
N ASP A 28 4.30 -14.36 10.86
CA ASP A 28 3.53 -15.33 11.66
C ASP A 28 2.68 -14.65 12.75
N ALA A 29 2.10 -13.49 12.46
CA ALA A 29 1.28 -12.77 13.43
C ALA A 29 0.00 -13.56 13.80
N SER A 30 -0.17 -13.87 15.08
CA SER A 30 -1.42 -14.44 15.59
C SER A 30 -2.55 -13.41 15.57
N LEU A 31 -3.72 -13.81 15.07
CA LEU A 31 -4.87 -12.93 14.84
C LEU A 31 -5.32 -12.19 16.11
N LEU A 32 -5.63 -12.89 17.20
CA LEU A 32 -6.19 -12.27 18.41
C LEU A 32 -5.23 -11.28 19.09
N PRO A 33 -3.95 -11.62 19.37
CA PRO A 33 -3.01 -10.66 19.96
C PRO A 33 -2.77 -9.44 19.07
N HIS A 34 -2.70 -9.62 17.76
CA HIS A 34 -2.53 -8.52 16.82
C HIS A 34 -3.75 -7.59 16.81
N LEU A 35 -4.96 -8.17 16.74
CA LEU A 35 -6.20 -7.43 16.76
C LEU A 35 -6.34 -6.59 18.03
N TRP A 36 -6.02 -7.14 19.20
CA TRP A 36 -6.08 -6.38 20.46
C TRP A 36 -5.12 -5.19 20.48
N ARG A 37 -3.90 -5.34 19.93
CA ARG A 37 -2.96 -4.23 19.78
C ARG A 37 -3.49 -3.16 18.83
N LEU A 38 -4.05 -3.58 17.69
CA LEU A 38 -4.64 -2.70 16.70
C LEU A 38 -5.81 -1.89 17.28
N LEU A 39 -6.69 -2.52 18.06
CA LEU A 39 -7.84 -1.88 18.71
C LEU A 39 -7.43 -0.90 19.83
N GLY A 40 -6.25 -1.08 20.41
CA GLY A 40 -5.69 -0.16 21.40
C GLY A 40 -5.13 1.14 20.81
N GLU A 41 -4.92 1.20 19.49
CA GLU A 41 -4.36 2.40 18.84
C GLU A 41 -5.41 3.51 18.73
N ARG A 42 -5.11 4.68 19.29
CA ARG A 42 -6.02 5.84 19.26
C ARG A 42 -6.29 6.35 17.86
N ARG A 43 -5.33 6.19 16.95
CA ARG A 43 -5.38 6.65 15.56
C ARG A 43 -4.40 5.83 14.75
N ILE A 44 -4.86 5.36 13.59
CA ILE A 44 -4.03 4.64 12.63
C ILE A 44 -3.92 5.50 11.38
N GLU A 45 -2.70 5.90 11.04
CA GLU A 45 -2.42 6.60 9.79
C GLU A 45 -1.96 5.63 8.72
N VAL A 46 -2.51 5.78 7.52
CA VAL A 46 -2.22 4.93 6.37
C VAL A 46 -1.95 5.81 5.17
N THR A 47 -0.88 5.53 4.44
CA THR A 47 -0.60 6.15 3.15
C THR A 47 -0.71 5.10 2.06
N LEU A 48 -1.58 5.36 1.09
CA LEU A 48 -1.74 4.55 -0.12
C LEU A 48 -1.18 5.31 -1.32
N ARG A 49 -0.42 4.61 -2.15
CA ARG A 49 0.05 5.10 -3.44
C ARG A 49 -0.34 4.10 -4.51
N PHE A 50 -1.25 4.52 -5.37
CA PHE A 50 -1.70 3.74 -6.52
C PHE A 50 -0.68 3.91 -7.66
N CYS A 51 -0.12 2.80 -8.12
CA CYS A 51 0.81 2.79 -9.24
C CYS A 51 0.05 2.74 -10.57
N GLU A 52 0.77 2.96 -11.66
CA GLU A 52 0.24 2.83 -13.01
C GLU A 52 -0.25 1.39 -13.26
N PRO A 53 -1.49 1.17 -13.75
CA PRO A 53 -1.99 -0.15 -14.07
C PRO A 53 -1.11 -0.90 -15.10
N LEU A 54 -0.82 -2.16 -14.80
CA LEU A 54 -0.08 -3.07 -15.66
C LEU A 54 -1.04 -3.85 -16.54
N SER A 55 -0.82 -3.83 -17.86
CA SER A 55 -1.57 -4.69 -18.77
C SER A 55 -1.19 -6.16 -18.57
N ALA A 56 -2.19 -7.03 -18.42
CA ALA A 56 -2.01 -8.47 -18.35
C ALA A 56 -1.88 -9.15 -19.73
N LEU A 57 -2.06 -8.40 -20.83
CA LEU A 57 -1.96 -8.95 -22.18
C LEU A 57 -0.51 -9.28 -22.52
N GLY A 58 -0.26 -10.50 -23.00
CA GLY A 58 1.05 -10.95 -23.44
C GLY A 58 2.07 -11.15 -22.31
N ARG A 59 1.66 -11.09 -21.04
CA ARG A 59 2.54 -11.29 -19.88
C ARG A 59 2.19 -12.56 -19.11
N THR A 60 3.20 -13.21 -18.58
CA THR A 60 3.05 -14.32 -17.65
C THR A 60 2.68 -13.83 -16.26
N ARG A 61 2.26 -14.76 -15.39
CA ARG A 61 1.93 -14.43 -13.99
C ARG A 61 3.13 -13.88 -13.24
N ASN A 62 4.31 -14.48 -13.46
CA ASN A 62 5.53 -14.07 -12.76
C ASN A 62 5.99 -12.70 -13.25
N GLU A 63 5.95 -12.44 -14.56
CA GLU A 63 6.29 -11.12 -15.10
C GLU A 63 5.41 -10.00 -14.53
N LEU A 64 4.10 -10.23 -14.37
CA LEU A 64 3.20 -9.27 -13.73
C LEU A 64 3.55 -9.05 -12.27
N ALA A 65 3.88 -10.11 -11.54
CA ALA A 65 4.23 -10.03 -10.13
C ALA A 65 5.55 -9.26 -9.91
N GLU A 66 6.56 -9.53 -10.75
CA GLU A 66 7.85 -8.85 -10.71
C GLU A 66 7.72 -7.36 -11.05
N HIS A 67 6.96 -7.01 -12.10
CA HIS A 67 6.71 -5.61 -12.45
C HIS A 67 5.95 -4.87 -11.34
N ALA A 68 4.90 -5.49 -10.78
CA ALA A 68 4.14 -4.89 -9.69
C ALA A 68 5.03 -4.67 -8.46
N ARG A 69 5.91 -5.63 -8.15
CA ARG A 69 6.88 -5.50 -7.06
C ARG A 69 7.86 -4.36 -7.31
N ALA A 70 8.42 -4.27 -8.52
CA ALA A 70 9.32 -3.18 -8.88
C ALA A 70 8.66 -1.79 -8.76
N GLN A 71 7.39 -1.66 -9.16
CA GLN A 71 6.63 -0.41 -8.96
C GLN A 71 6.50 -0.06 -7.47
N ILE A 72 6.13 -1.04 -6.63
CA ILE A 72 5.97 -0.84 -5.19
C ILE A 72 7.30 -0.45 -4.55
N ASP A 73 8.37 -1.19 -4.85
CA ASP A 73 9.71 -0.93 -4.31
C ASP A 73 10.23 0.46 -4.70
N GLY A 74 9.97 0.91 -5.94
CA GLY A 74 10.28 2.26 -6.38
C GLY A 74 9.56 3.34 -5.57
N VAL A 75 8.26 3.14 -5.28
CA VAL A 75 7.48 4.07 -4.45
C VAL A 75 7.97 4.08 -3.01
N LEU A 76 8.23 2.91 -2.42
CA LEU A 76 8.67 2.80 -1.03
C LEU A 76 10.06 3.39 -0.81
N SER A 77 10.96 3.26 -1.79
CA SER A 77 12.32 3.82 -1.76
C SER A 77 12.33 5.35 -1.94
N GLY A 78 11.42 5.90 -2.76
CA GLY A 78 11.34 7.34 -3.01
C GLY A 78 10.55 8.14 -1.96
N ALA A 79 9.80 7.49 -1.06
CA ALA A 79 8.85 8.16 -0.16
C ALA A 79 9.47 8.62 1.18
N GLY A 80 10.73 9.07 1.16
CA GLY A 80 11.30 9.91 2.21
C GLY A 80 10.67 11.30 2.16
N THR A 81 9.86 11.65 3.15
CA THR A 81 9.43 13.04 3.44
C THR A 81 8.31 13.66 2.58
N ALA A 82 7.28 12.91 2.20
CA ALA A 82 6.05 13.53 1.70
C ALA A 82 4.90 13.29 2.68
N ARG A 83 4.60 14.30 3.51
CA ARG A 83 3.34 14.40 4.26
C ARG A 83 2.21 14.59 3.22
N PRO A 84 1.31 13.62 2.99
CA PRO A 84 0.20 13.83 2.07
C PRO A 84 -0.75 14.84 2.70
N SER A 85 -0.81 16.04 2.13
CA SER A 85 -1.94 16.94 2.34
C SER A 85 -3.14 16.26 1.70
N ALA A 86 -4.07 15.78 2.52
CA ALA A 86 -5.36 15.31 2.04
C ALA A 86 -6.16 16.53 1.56
N SER A 87 -5.91 16.98 0.33
CA SER A 87 -6.83 17.83 -0.41
C SER A 87 -7.67 16.93 -1.30
N THR A 88 -8.77 16.42 -0.72
CA THR A 88 -9.87 15.85 -1.50
C THR A 88 -10.52 17.01 -2.27
N ALA A 89 -9.98 17.34 -3.44
CA ALA A 89 -10.75 18.03 -4.45
C ALA A 89 -11.84 17.05 -4.90
N LEU A 90 -13.07 17.30 -4.44
CA LEU A 90 -14.26 16.69 -5.00
C LEU A 90 -14.23 16.95 -6.51
N VAL A 91 -13.95 15.92 -7.31
CA VAL A 91 -14.39 15.87 -8.70
C VAL A 91 -15.91 15.79 -8.65
N GLY A 92 -16.53 16.93 -8.84
CA GLY A 92 -17.96 17.07 -9.02
C GLY A 92 -18.18 18.38 -9.74
N GLN A 93 -18.16 18.35 -11.07
CA GLN A 93 -18.93 19.26 -11.90
C GLN A 93 -19.34 18.47 -13.15
N ALA A 94 -20.63 18.18 -13.21
CA ALA A 94 -21.38 17.84 -14.41
C ALA A 94 -22.27 19.04 -14.72
#